data_AF-C8VWU2-F1
#
_entry.id   AF-C8VWU2-F1
#
_cell.length_a   1.000
_cell.length_b   1.000
_cell.length_c   1.000
_cell.angle_alpha   90.00
_cell.angle_beta   90.00
_cell.angle_gamma   90.00
#
_symmetry.space_group_name_H-M   'P 1'
#
loop_
_entity.id
_entity.type
_entity.pdbx_description
1 polymer ?
#
loop_
_entity_poly.entity_id
_entity_poly.type
_entity_poly.pdbx_seq_one_letter_code
_entity_poly.pdbx_strand_id
1 'polypeptide(L)'
;MNKIVAISELHPLMAETLQNDGKVILTITGTSMLPLLRHKKDRVCLIKPQERPLKKYDLPLFVREDGKYILHRIVKVARSGYVIAGDNQCVTEYPVRHAQVIGVVQGIWRGSRYISCGGFLYRAYSILWVSAYPLRRLYLRGKQFLHGAIRHLKYRNGDWKNEG
;
A
#
# COMPACT_ATOMS: atom_id res chain seq x y z
N MET A 1 27.42 7.09 -9.42
CA MET A 1 27.03 5.67 -9.59
C MET A 1 25.81 5.38 -8.73
N ASN A 2 24.65 5.11 -9.33
CA ASN A 2 23.49 4.62 -8.57
C ASN A 2 23.58 3.10 -8.49
N LYS A 3 24.02 2.55 -7.34
CA LYS A 3 23.92 1.12 -7.09
C LYS A 3 22.46 0.77 -6.78
N ILE A 4 21.90 -0.17 -7.54
CA ILE A 4 20.61 -0.78 -7.23
C ILE A 4 20.90 -1.89 -6.23
N VAL A 5 20.60 -1.64 -4.96
CA VAL A 5 20.81 -2.59 -3.86
C VAL A 5 19.44 -3.12 -3.44
N ALA A 6 19.34 -4.43 -3.21
CA ALA A 6 18.12 -5.02 -2.68
C ALA A 6 17.84 -4.46 -1.29
N ILE A 7 16.59 -4.09 -1.01
CA ILE A 7 16.21 -3.50 0.28
C ILE A 7 16.47 -4.47 1.46
N SER A 8 16.48 -5.78 1.20
CA SER A 8 16.84 -6.82 2.16
C SER A 8 18.29 -6.72 2.65
N GLU A 9 19.23 -6.34 1.78
CA GLU A 9 20.64 -6.17 2.14
C GLU A 9 20.85 -4.92 3.00
N LEU A 10 20.00 -3.91 2.80
CA LEU A 10 20.03 -2.66 3.57
C LEU A 10 19.26 -2.76 4.89
N HIS A 11 18.54 -3.86 5.14
CA HIS A 11 17.67 -3.99 6.30
C HIS A 11 18.38 -3.81 7.65
N PRO A 12 19.56 -4.42 7.91
CA PRO A 12 20.23 -4.23 9.19
C PRO A 12 20.57 -2.76 9.44
N LEU A 13 21.11 -2.09 8.43
CA LEU A 13 21.45 -0.66 8.50
C LEU A 13 20.20 0.22 8.67
N MET A 14 19.11 -0.10 7.96
CA MET A 14 17.84 0.61 8.12
C MET A 14 17.28 0.44 9.54
N ALA A 15 17.25 -0.79 10.05
CA ALA A 15 16.75 -1.10 11.38
C ALA A 15 17.57 -0.38 12.45
N GLU A 16 18.90 -0.41 12.36
CA GLU A 16 19.81 0.30 13.26
C GLU A 16 19.60 1.82 13.20
N THR A 17 19.52 2.39 11.99
CA THR A 17 19.28 3.83 11.79
C THR A 17 17.97 4.26 12.45
N LEU A 18 16.90 3.47 12.26
CA LEU A 18 15.59 3.77 12.85
C LEU A 18 15.58 3.55 14.36
N GLN A 19 16.30 2.55 14.87
CA GLN A 19 16.41 2.31 16.31
C GLN A 19 17.06 3.49 17.05
N ASN A 20 18.06 4.11 16.43
CA ASN A 20 18.78 5.30 16.90
C ASN A 20 18.06 6.63 16.57
N ASP A 21 16.73 6.59 16.37
CA ASP A 21 15.88 7.75 16.03
C ASP A 21 16.29 8.52 14.77
N GLY A 22 17.10 7.88 13.92
CA GLY A 22 17.47 8.36 12.60
C GLY A 22 16.31 8.27 11.61
N LYS A 23 16.54 8.83 10.42
CA LYS A 23 15.56 8.85 9.32
C LYS A 23 16.10 8.09 8.14
N VAL A 24 15.28 7.21 7.58
CA VAL A 24 15.63 6.47 6.36
C VAL A 24 14.81 7.03 5.20
N ILE A 25 15.47 7.42 4.11
CA ILE A 25 14.78 7.91 2.92
C ILE A 25 14.83 6.86 1.81
N LEU A 26 13.67 6.39 1.38
CA LEU A 26 13.55 5.39 0.32
C LEU A 26 12.87 5.96 -0.91
N THR A 27 13.30 5.53 -2.09
CA THR A 27 12.60 5.81 -3.36
C THR A 27 11.53 4.75 -3.58
N ILE A 28 10.31 5.18 -3.88
CA ILE A 28 9.18 4.24 -4.06
C ILE A 28 9.30 3.49 -5.37
N THR A 29 9.06 2.18 -5.29
CA THR A 29 8.91 1.28 -6.43
C THR A 29 7.51 0.67 -6.42
N GLY A 30 7.08 0.12 -7.56
CA GLY A 30 5.70 -0.30 -7.79
C GLY A 30 4.69 0.85 -8.02
N THR A 31 3.45 0.45 -8.28
CA THR A 31 2.29 1.31 -8.58
C THR A 31 1.13 1.09 -7.60
N SER A 32 1.32 0.23 -6.60
CA SER A 32 0.32 -0.15 -5.60
C SER A 32 -0.20 1.02 -4.77
N MET A 33 0.62 2.05 -4.61
CA MET A 33 0.31 3.25 -3.84
C MET A 33 -0.09 4.45 -4.71
N LEU A 34 -0.36 4.24 -6.00
CA LEU A 34 -0.94 5.30 -6.82
C LEU A 34 -2.34 5.69 -6.31
N PRO A 35 -2.73 6.98 -6.43
CA PRO A 35 -1.99 8.11 -6.98
C PRO A 35 -1.11 8.84 -5.94
N LEU A 36 -1.08 8.38 -4.68
CA LEU A 36 -0.31 9.03 -3.62
C LEU A 36 1.20 8.97 -3.89
N LEU A 37 1.73 7.79 -4.16
CA LEU A 37 3.18 7.58 -4.36
C LEU A 37 3.45 7.15 -5.80
N ARG A 38 4.30 7.92 -6.48
CA ARG A 38 4.63 7.72 -7.89
C ARG A 38 5.90 6.90 -8.05
N HIS A 39 5.78 5.82 -8.83
CA HIS A 39 6.86 4.89 -9.14
C HIS A 39 8.15 5.61 -9.57
N LYS A 40 9.27 5.30 -8.92
CA LYS A 40 10.62 5.82 -9.20
C LYS A 40 10.74 7.36 -9.18
N LYS A 41 9.75 8.06 -8.62
CA LYS A 41 9.69 9.54 -8.59
C LYS A 41 9.58 10.07 -7.17
N ASP A 42 8.67 9.50 -6.39
CA ASP A 42 8.44 9.94 -5.02
C ASP A 42 9.38 9.21 -4.06
N ARG A 43 9.84 9.92 -3.04
CA ARG A 43 10.64 9.37 -1.94
C ARG A 43 9.87 9.49 -0.64
N VAL A 44 10.06 8.57 0.29
CA VAL A 44 9.41 8.58 1.60
C VAL A 44 10.43 8.67 2.71
N CYS A 45 10.10 9.47 3.74
CA CYS A 45 10.82 9.56 5.00
C CYS A 45 10.26 8.52 5.96
N LEU A 46 11.05 7.52 6.33
CA LEU A 46 10.70 6.56 7.37
C LEU A 46 11.31 6.99 8.70
N ILE A 47 10.52 6.86 9.75
CA ILE A 47 10.93 7.02 11.14
C ILE A 47 10.59 5.75 11.91
N LYS A 48 11.22 5.60 13.08
CA LYS A 48 10.90 4.56 14.05
C LYS A 48 9.39 4.53 14.32
N PRO A 49 8.73 3.37 14.28
CA PRO A 49 7.36 3.29 14.77
C PRO A 49 7.39 3.63 16.27
N GLN A 50 6.44 4.45 16.72
CA GLN A 50 6.32 4.75 18.15
C GLN A 50 5.99 3.46 18.92
N GLU A 51 6.29 3.43 20.22
CA GLU A 51 5.92 2.30 21.11
C GLU A 51 4.40 2.05 21.16
N ARG A 52 3.61 3.04 20.74
CA ARG A 52 2.16 2.94 20.65
C ARG A 52 1.74 2.25 19.34
N PRO A 53 0.63 1.49 19.36
CA PRO A 53 0.07 0.93 18.13
C PRO A 53 -0.15 2.00 17.06
N LEU A 54 0.14 1.63 15.82
CA LEU A 54 -0.09 2.51 14.68
C LEU A 54 -1.58 2.78 14.50
N LYS A 55 -1.88 3.95 13.96
CA LYS A 55 -3.24 4.42 13.80
C LYS A 55 -3.75 4.13 12.40
N LYS A 56 -5.08 4.14 12.26
CA LYS A 56 -5.73 4.15 10.95
C LYS A 56 -5.16 5.33 10.14
N TYR A 57 -4.90 5.07 8.86
CA TYR A 57 -4.30 5.98 7.86
C TYR A 57 -2.78 6.08 7.84
N ASP A 58 -2.07 5.55 8.83
CA ASP A 58 -0.60 5.52 8.80
C ASP A 58 -0.08 4.65 7.64
N LEU A 59 1.13 4.95 7.17
CA LEU A 59 1.83 4.22 6.11
C LEU A 59 3.04 3.48 6.69
N PRO A 60 2.88 2.27 7.24
CA PRO A 60 4.00 1.45 7.66
C PRO A 60 4.72 0.81 6.47
N LEU A 61 6.04 0.72 6.57
CA LEU A 61 6.86 -0.24 5.86
C LEU A 61 6.95 -1.50 6.70
N PHE A 62 6.56 -2.64 6.15
CA PHE A 62 6.62 -3.93 6.84
C PHE A 62 7.16 -5.04 5.95
N VAL A 63 7.62 -6.11 6.57
CA VAL A 63 8.07 -7.33 5.88
C VAL A 63 6.96 -8.37 5.93
N ARG A 64 6.56 -8.87 4.76
CA ARG A 64 5.65 -10.02 4.65
C ARG A 64 6.36 -11.31 5.07
N GLU A 65 5.57 -12.34 5.32
CA GLU A 65 6.11 -13.69 5.62
C GLU A 65 6.96 -14.23 4.47
N ASP A 66 6.71 -13.80 3.22
CA ASP A 66 7.53 -14.14 2.05
C ASP A 66 8.82 -13.30 1.91
N GLY A 67 9.16 -12.49 2.92
CA GLY A 67 10.36 -11.65 2.94
C GLY A 67 10.26 -10.37 2.11
N LYS A 68 9.12 -10.10 1.45
CA LYS A 68 8.96 -8.89 0.64
C LYS A 68 8.65 -7.67 1.50
N TYR A 69 9.24 -6.55 1.12
CA TYR A 69 9.04 -5.26 1.76
C TYR A 69 7.87 -4.55 1.11
N ILE A 70 6.86 -4.23 1.92
CA ILE A 70 5.62 -3.63 1.45
C ILE A 70 5.38 -2.33 2.21
N LEU A 71 5.11 -1.28 1.43
CA LEU A 71 4.69 0.01 1.95
C LEU A 71 3.25 0.26 1.51
N HIS A 72 2.33 0.20 2.46
CA HIS A 72 0.89 0.34 2.22
C HIS A 72 0.23 1.10 3.37
N ARG A 73 -1.06 1.43 3.22
CA ARG A 73 -1.81 2.21 4.20
C ARG A 73 -2.64 1.33 5.13
N ILE A 74 -2.66 1.66 6.41
CA ILE A 74 -3.56 1.04 7.39
C ILE A 74 -4.99 1.51 7.12
N VAL A 75 -5.84 0.59 6.66
CA VAL A 75 -7.26 0.86 6.42
C VAL A 75 -8.13 0.51 7.62
N LYS A 76 -7.68 -0.40 8.50
CA LYS A 76 -8.35 -0.74 9.75
C LYS A 76 -7.33 -1.25 10.78
N VAL A 77 -7.54 -0.88 12.04
CA VAL A 77 -6.80 -1.43 13.19
C VAL A 77 -7.69 -2.47 13.87
N ALA A 78 -7.16 -3.67 14.10
CA ALA A 78 -7.81 -4.78 14.78
C ALA A 78 -6.98 -5.21 16.01
N ARG A 79 -7.57 -6.02 16.90
CA ARG A 79 -6.85 -6.52 18.10
C ARG A 79 -5.64 -7.38 17.73
N SER A 80 -5.73 -8.14 16.64
CA SER A 80 -4.69 -9.05 16.14
C SER A 80 -3.61 -8.36 15.30
N GLY A 81 -3.77 -7.07 14.96
CA GLY A 81 -2.86 -6.33 14.09
C GLY A 81 -3.59 -5.37 13.15
N TYR A 82 -2.98 -5.12 12.00
CA TYR A 82 -3.44 -4.12 11.04
C TYR A 82 -4.01 -4.78 9.78
N VAL A 83 -5.09 -4.21 9.26
CA VAL A 83 -5.54 -4.44 7.89
C VAL A 83 -4.91 -3.35 7.04
N ILE A 84 -4.09 -3.77 6.09
CA ILE A 84 -3.26 -2.86 5.29
C ILE A 84 -3.62 -3.05 3.82
N ALA A 85 -3.65 -1.97 3.04
CA ALA A 85 -3.94 -2.03 1.61
C ALA A 85 -3.17 -0.95 0.84
N GLY A 86 -2.86 -1.24 -0.42
CA GLY A 86 -2.35 -0.24 -1.36
C GLY A 86 -3.44 0.73 -1.80
N ASP A 87 -3.10 2.01 -1.98
CA ASP A 87 -4.06 3.04 -2.41
C ASP A 87 -4.66 2.74 -3.81
N ASN A 88 -3.98 1.95 -4.63
CA ASN A 88 -4.41 1.48 -5.96
C ASN A 88 -4.86 0.01 -5.98
N GLN A 89 -4.97 -0.66 -4.83
CA GLN A 89 -5.26 -2.10 -4.77
C GLN A 89 -6.46 -2.38 -3.86
N CYS A 90 -7.32 -3.32 -4.26
CA CYS A 90 -8.44 -3.80 -3.46
C CYS A 90 -8.14 -5.09 -2.69
N VAL A 91 -6.94 -5.64 -2.85
CA VAL A 91 -6.43 -6.74 -2.03
C VAL A 91 -5.87 -6.15 -0.73
N THR A 92 -6.23 -6.75 0.39
CA THR A 92 -5.76 -6.35 1.72
C THR A 92 -4.81 -7.37 2.31
N GLU A 93 -3.81 -6.88 3.01
CA GLU A 93 -2.91 -7.65 3.85
C GLU A 93 -3.48 -7.69 5.27
N TYR A 94 -3.74 -8.89 5.78
CA TYR A 94 -4.20 -9.10 7.15
C TYR A 94 -3.93 -10.54 7.60
N PRO A 95 -3.48 -10.77 8.86
CA PRO A 95 -3.08 -9.75 9.84
C PRO A 95 -1.63 -9.31 9.65
N VAL A 96 -1.38 -8.00 9.58
CA VAL A 96 -0.02 -7.45 9.71
C VAL A 96 0.26 -7.14 11.17
N ARG A 97 1.21 -7.85 11.77
CA ARG A 97 1.58 -7.68 13.18
C ARG A 97 2.47 -6.44 13.36
N HIS A 98 2.42 -5.84 14.54
CA HIS A 98 3.30 -4.70 14.86
C HIS A 98 4.78 -5.06 14.75
N ALA A 99 5.17 -6.28 15.12
CA ALA A 99 6.55 -6.78 14.99
C ALA A 99 7.05 -6.88 13.54
N GLN A 100 6.16 -6.93 12.54
CA GLN A 100 6.56 -6.94 11.12
C GLN A 100 6.89 -5.54 10.60
N VAL A 101 6.51 -4.49 11.33
CA VAL A 101 6.70 -3.10 10.93
C VAL A 101 8.13 -2.68 11.23
N ILE A 102 8.83 -2.23 10.19
CA ILE A 102 10.19 -1.70 10.29
C ILE A 102 10.16 -0.20 10.62
N GLY A 103 9.26 0.53 9.97
CA GLY A 103 9.20 1.98 10.03
C GLY A 103 7.84 2.51 9.62
N VAL A 104 7.55 3.76 9.96
CA VAL A 104 6.34 4.47 9.53
C VAL A 104 6.73 5.72 8.75
N VAL A 105 5.97 6.03 7.71
CA VAL A 105 6.22 7.21 6.88
C VAL A 105 5.85 8.49 7.63
N GLN A 106 6.85 9.34 7.88
CA GLN A 106 6.67 10.68 8.42
C GLN A 106 6.26 11.70 7.34
N GLY A 107 6.77 11.51 6.11
CA GLY A 107 6.54 12.45 5.01
C GLY A 107 7.01 11.92 3.68
N ILE A 108 6.60 12.62 2.63
CA ILE A 108 6.79 12.23 1.23
C ILE A 108 7.47 13.40 0.50
N TRP A 109 8.58 13.14 -0.17
CA TRP A 109 9.15 14.06 -1.14
C TRP A 109 8.58 13.80 -2.52
N ARG A 110 7.97 14.84 -3.07
CA ARG A 110 7.41 14.92 -4.41
C ARG A 110 8.24 15.93 -5.21
N GLY A 111 9.31 15.44 -5.83
CA GLY A 111 10.34 16.32 -6.40
C GLY A 111 10.98 17.16 -5.29
N SER A 112 10.91 18.49 -5.40
CA SER A 112 11.40 19.42 -4.38
C SER A 112 10.42 19.68 -3.22
N ARG A 113 9.15 19.24 -3.34
CA ARG A 113 8.12 19.51 -2.33
C ARG A 113 8.09 18.42 -1.27
N TYR A 114 8.11 18.80 0.01
CA TYR A 114 7.90 17.90 1.13
C TYR A 114 6.44 17.93 1.59
N ILE A 115 5.81 16.77 1.66
CA ILE A 115 4.43 16.58 2.12
C ILE A 115 4.50 15.85 3.46
N SER A 116 4.16 16.55 4.54
CA SER A 116 4.09 15.94 5.87
C SER A 116 2.86 15.05 6.01
N CYS A 117 3.03 13.81 6.48
CA CYS A 117 1.90 12.92 6.77
C CYS A 117 1.10 13.36 8.01
N GLY A 118 1.67 14.25 8.83
CA GLY A 118 0.96 14.91 9.93
C GLY A 118 0.08 16.09 9.51
N GLY A 119 0.23 16.58 8.28
CA GLY A 119 -0.48 17.75 7.78
C GLY A 119 -1.98 17.52 7.61
N PHE A 120 -2.78 18.57 7.83
CA PHE A 120 -4.24 18.52 7.69
C PHE A 120 -4.69 18.05 6.30
N LEU A 121 -4.10 18.59 5.23
CA LEU A 121 -4.43 18.24 3.85
C LEU A 121 -4.17 16.75 3.55
N TYR A 122 -3.04 16.23 4.02
CA TYR A 122 -2.71 14.82 3.84
C TYR A 122 -3.68 13.91 4.59
N ARG A 123 -4.05 14.30 5.82
CA ARG A 123 -5.03 13.56 6.62
C ARG A 123 -6.42 13.56 5.97
N ALA A 124 -6.89 14.71 5.50
CA ALA A 124 -8.15 14.82 4.78
C ALA A 124 -8.17 13.94 3.52
N TYR A 125 -7.09 13.98 2.73
CA TYR A 125 -6.90 13.09 1.59
C TYR A 125 -6.98 11.62 2.00
N SER A 126 -6.28 11.23 3.07
CA SER A 126 -6.22 9.85 3.55
C SER A 126 -7.59 9.34 4.03
N ILE A 127 -8.35 10.18 4.72
CA ILE A 127 -9.72 9.88 5.16
C ILE A 127 -10.63 9.68 3.95
N LEU A 128 -10.62 10.62 3.01
CA LEU A 128 -11.45 10.54 1.81
C LEU A 128 -11.13 9.28 1.00
N TRP A 129 -9.84 9.00 0.80
CA TRP A 129 -9.39 7.85 0.00
C TRP A 129 -9.80 6.51 0.62
N VAL A 130 -9.57 6.35 1.92
CA VAL A 130 -9.94 5.11 2.63
C VAL A 130 -11.46 4.99 2.82
N SER A 131 -12.18 6.10 2.96
CA SER A 131 -13.66 6.06 3.04
C SER A 131 -14.30 5.69 1.69
N ALA A 132 -13.65 6.03 0.58
CA ALA A 132 -14.06 5.60 -0.76
C ALA A 132 -13.69 4.12 -1.06
N TYR A 133 -12.88 3.47 -0.23
CA TYR A 133 -12.45 2.08 -0.41
C TYR A 133 -13.61 1.06 -0.52
N PRO A 134 -14.61 1.02 0.38
CA PRO A 134 -15.74 0.08 0.25
C PRO A 134 -16.52 0.25 -1.05
N LEU A 135 -16.71 1.48 -1.53
CA LEU A 135 -17.36 1.78 -2.80
C LEU A 135 -16.56 1.20 -3.98
N ARG A 136 -15.24 1.36 -3.97
CA ARG A 136 -14.36 0.77 -5.00
C ARG A 136 -14.41 -0.75 -5.01
N ARG A 137 -14.44 -1.36 -3.82
CA ARG A 137 -14.56 -2.81 -3.68
C ARG A 137 -15.89 -3.31 -4.24
N LEU A 138 -16.98 -2.59 -4.01
CA LEU A 138 -18.29 -2.90 -4.56
C LEU A 138 -18.33 -2.76 -6.08
N TYR A 139 -17.77 -1.68 -6.62
CA TYR A 139 -17.66 -1.46 -8.06
C TYR A 139 -16.89 -2.59 -8.77
N LEU A 140 -15.73 -2.99 -8.25
CA LEU A 140 -14.95 -4.07 -8.85
C LEU A 140 -15.67 -5.42 -8.80
N ARG A 141 -16.36 -5.73 -7.69
CA ARG A 141 -17.22 -6.91 -7.62
C ARG A 141 -18.33 -6.85 -8.68
N GLY A 142 -19.03 -5.73 -8.80
CA GLY A 142 -20.06 -5.55 -9.83
C GLY A 142 -19.53 -5.74 -11.26
N LYS A 143 -18.34 -5.22 -11.56
CA LYS A 143 -17.69 -5.41 -12.86
C LYS A 143 -17.34 -6.87 -13.15
N GLN A 144 -16.88 -7.62 -12.15
CA GLN A 144 -16.59 -9.05 -12.27
C GLN A 144 -17.87 -9.87 -12.52
N PHE A 145 -18.97 -9.56 -11.82
CA PHE A 145 -20.27 -10.16 -12.08
C PHE A 145 -20.78 -9.86 -13.51
N LEU A 146 -20.67 -8.61 -13.98
CA LEU A 146 -21.03 -8.26 -15.36
C LEU A 146 -20.17 -8.99 -16.40
N HIS A 147 -18.85 -9.06 -16.20
CA HIS A 147 -17.97 -9.78 -17.12
C HIS A 147 -18.28 -11.28 -17.15
N GLY A 148 -18.58 -11.88 -15.99
CA GLY A 148 -19.05 -13.27 -15.91
C GLY A 148 -20.36 -13.49 -16.68
N ALA A 149 -21.34 -12.60 -16.49
CA ALA A 149 -22.64 -12.68 -17.16
C ALA A 149 -22.53 -12.50 -18.68
N ILE A 150 -21.72 -11.54 -19.15
CA ILE A 150 -21.45 -11.31 -20.58
C ILE A 150 -20.72 -12.52 -21.19
N ARG A 151 -19.79 -13.15 -20.46
CA ARG A 151 -19.11 -14.39 -20.90
C ARG A 151 -20.08 -15.56 -21.02
N HIS A 152 -21.04 -15.66 -20.10
CA HIS A 152 -22.08 -16.69 -20.13
C HIS A 152 -23.08 -16.49 -21.28
N LEU A 153 -23.43 -15.23 -21.58
CA LEU A 153 -24.28 -14.87 -22.73
C LEU A 153 -23.58 -15.13 -24.07
N LYS A 154 -22.26 -14.91 -24.15
CA LYS A 154 -21.48 -15.18 -25.37
C LYS A 154 -21.29 -16.68 -25.64
N TYR A 155 -21.20 -17.51 -24.60
CA TYR A 155 -21.17 -18.98 -24.73
C TYR A 155 -22.53 -19.54 -25.17
N ARG A 156 -23.64 -18.96 -24.67
CA ARG A 156 -25.00 -19.41 -25.03
C ARG A 156 -25.44 -19.05 -26.46
N ASN A 157 -24.78 -18.08 -27.09
CA ASN A 157 -25.03 -17.67 -28.48
C ASN A 157 -24.03 -18.28 -29.49
N GLY A 158 -23.12 -19.16 -29.06
CA GLY A 158 -22.08 -19.76 -29.91
C GLY A 158 -22.43 -21.12 -30.55
N ASP A 159 -23.47 -21.81 -30.06
CA ASP A 159 -23.78 -23.21 -30.40
C ASP A 159 -24.84 -23.40 -31.51
N TRP A 160 -24.93 -22.50 -32.50
CA TRP A 160 -25.90 -22.63 -33.62
C TRP A 160 -25.28 -22.45 -35.02
N LYS A 161 -23.97 -22.67 -35.17
CA LYS A 161 -23.33 -22.72 -36.50
C LYS A 161 -22.26 -23.81 -36.52
N ASN A 162 -22.68 -25.07 -36.55
CA ASN A 162 -21.93 -26.23 -37.07
C ASN A 162 -22.84 -27.47 -37.10
N GLU A 163 -24.01 -27.36 -37.72
CA GLU A 163 -24.72 -28.52 -38.30
C GLU A 163 -25.31 -28.04 -39.62
N GLY A 164 -24.71 -28.49 -40.73
CA GLY A 164 -25.01 -28.09 -42.10
C GLY A 164 -23.90 -28.53 -43.02
#